data_AF-A0A7X9D336-F1
#
_entry.id   AF-A0A7X9D336-F1
#
_cell.length_a   1.000
_cell.length_b   1.000
_cell.length_c   1.000
_cell.angle_alpha   90.00
_cell.angle_beta   90.00
_cell.angle_gamma   90.00
#
_symmetry.space_group_name_H-M   'P 1'
#
loop_
_entity.id
_entity.type
_entity.pdbx_description
1 polymer ?
#
loop_
_entity_poly.entity_id
_entity_poly.type
_entity_poly.pdbx_seq_one_letter_code
_entity_poly.pdbx_strand_id
1 'polypeptide(L)'
;MLKKTLLYMLFVSVIFFNNHTVGVMAKAGSNGYEGGISSGESPGKNSFEYKEVCLITGEPIIFEGMLTVKKTLKQDKATGGNIITENYTYSLQNVQNGATLSRFVSYNTLLTKKENGQVIEETNLNARCTEVVRVGNTTYTLSNYDFTKTNIVDPQPAVDYFAGNMWGRKTYQVNGGANAGTVIVEVSGNFYGYNHFWGNTETQVLDYIIQGEKKDSDELDRWGGTANIKLSSSISKQISYIQNEPETISFEGGFVQNQYNSRILQYTANLPEFDFKGVSTDRLVEARDRLGLEGFPVSKRLLVPNLNHIRGHWAENDIKALYSLEVFTEDQQNFDPAQIMTRAEFADAIILALKDVPKDPLLVESRTSASKTNKKEEEKVSPFMDVPTDSKYFGSIESAYKRGMISGRGYNIFAPDDYLTTADAITIIINALGIEGLAPSMGVVTTFRDDDTIPQYAKRAVYVAQRIGLILGDERGYLKPSEHITKARAAVIINKLINYMRNDLKQDYRERIVNY
;
A
#
# COMPACT_ATOMS: atom_id res chain seq x y z
N MET A 1 -51.21 46.57 -33.66
CA MET A 1 -51.75 46.61 -32.30
C MET A 1 -52.14 45.20 -31.89
N LEU A 2 -51.62 44.73 -30.73
CA LEU A 2 -52.08 43.60 -29.90
C LEU A 2 -52.00 42.18 -30.54
N LYS A 3 -51.45 41.12 -29.93
CA LYS A 3 -51.03 40.83 -28.55
C LYS A 3 -49.96 39.71 -28.54
N LYS A 4 -48.99 39.89 -27.64
CA LYS A 4 -48.06 38.93 -27.01
C LYS A 4 -48.62 37.52 -26.72
N THR A 5 -47.79 36.51 -26.98
CA THR A 5 -47.70 35.29 -26.16
C THR A 5 -46.24 34.87 -26.00
N LEU A 6 -45.78 34.92 -24.74
CA LEU A 6 -44.49 34.47 -24.24
C LEU A 6 -44.54 32.93 -24.14
N LEU A 7 -43.56 32.22 -24.70
CA LEU A 7 -43.30 30.81 -24.35
C LEU A 7 -41.87 30.72 -23.83
N TYR A 8 -41.74 30.62 -22.51
CA TYR A 8 -40.50 30.28 -21.83
C TYR A 8 -40.24 28.78 -22.06
N MET A 9 -39.23 28.43 -22.87
CA MET A 9 -38.63 27.10 -22.81
C MET A 9 -37.57 27.09 -21.72
N LEU A 10 -37.90 26.43 -20.62
CA LEU A 10 -37.01 26.11 -19.51
C LEU A 10 -36.01 25.05 -20.01
N PHE A 11 -34.78 25.45 -20.30
CA PHE A 11 -33.67 24.52 -20.53
C PHE A 11 -33.24 23.96 -19.17
N VAL A 12 -33.81 22.82 -18.76
CA VAL A 12 -33.29 22.03 -17.64
C VAL A 12 -32.05 21.30 -18.14
N SER A 13 -30.89 21.93 -17.95
CA SER A 13 -29.60 21.26 -18.05
C SER A 13 -29.50 20.25 -16.91
N VAL A 14 -29.75 18.98 -17.20
CA VAL A 14 -29.40 17.89 -16.29
C VAL A 14 -27.88 17.81 -16.27
N ILE A 15 -27.28 18.47 -15.26
CA ILE A 15 -25.85 18.34 -14.97
C ILE A 15 -25.67 16.93 -14.41
N PHE A 16 -25.27 15.99 -15.26
CA PHE A 16 -24.64 14.75 -14.80
C PHE A 16 -23.37 15.16 -14.06
N PHE A 17 -23.46 15.25 -12.74
CA PHE A 17 -22.30 15.24 -11.87
C PHE A 17 -21.64 13.87 -12.03
N ASN A 18 -20.72 13.77 -13.00
CA ASN A 18 -19.62 12.82 -12.91
C ASN A 18 -18.79 13.24 -11.69
N ASN A 19 -19.24 12.81 -10.51
CA ASN A 19 -18.46 12.80 -9.29
C ASN A 19 -17.35 11.77 -9.47
N HIS A 20 -16.34 12.11 -10.28
CA HIS A 20 -15.01 11.60 -10.01
C HIS A 20 -14.59 12.25 -8.71
N THR A 21 -14.96 11.64 -7.59
CA THR A 21 -14.24 11.84 -6.34
C THR A 21 -12.80 11.52 -6.67
N VAL A 22 -11.96 12.54 -6.78
CA VAL A 22 -10.52 12.38 -6.82
C VAL A 22 -10.18 11.74 -5.49
N GLY A 23 -10.07 10.41 -5.49
CA GLY A 23 -9.72 9.62 -4.34
C GLY A 23 -8.31 9.99 -3.95
N VAL A 24 -8.18 10.95 -3.05
CA VAL A 24 -6.93 11.28 -2.38
C VAL A 24 -6.59 10.11 -1.47
N MET A 25 -5.71 9.19 -1.86
CA MET A 25 -5.31 8.07 -0.97
C MET A 25 -3.90 7.51 -1.23
N ALA A 26 -3.11 7.49 -0.15
CA ALA A 26 -2.02 6.59 0.30
C ALA A 26 -1.11 5.84 -0.71
N LYS A 27 -0.03 6.54 -1.11
CA LYS A 27 1.42 6.20 -1.14
C LYS A 27 1.85 4.72 -1.19
N ALA A 28 2.49 4.27 -2.28
CA ALA A 28 3.68 3.42 -2.16
C ALA A 28 4.83 4.34 -1.73
N GLY A 29 5.39 4.14 -0.54
CA GLY A 29 6.42 5.02 -0.01
C GLY A 29 7.76 4.60 -0.56
N SER A 30 8.36 5.39 -1.45
CA SER A 30 9.82 5.35 -1.52
C SER A 30 10.32 5.82 -0.16
N ASN A 31 10.73 4.88 0.69
CA ASN A 31 11.37 5.18 1.97
C ASN A 31 12.58 6.11 1.78
N GLY A 32 13.04 6.26 0.54
CA GLY A 32 13.99 7.23 0.05
C GLY A 32 15.18 6.45 -0.46
N TYR A 33 16.33 6.72 0.12
CA TYR A 33 17.54 5.97 -0.11
C TYR A 33 17.55 4.71 0.76
N GLU A 34 18.36 3.74 0.38
CA GLU A 34 18.54 2.50 1.14
C GLU A 34 18.93 2.78 2.60
N GLY A 35 18.15 2.22 3.53
CA GLY A 35 18.42 2.37 4.96
C GLY A 35 17.88 3.64 5.61
N GLY A 36 17.05 4.45 4.93
CA GLY A 36 16.39 5.62 5.55
C GLY A 36 14.87 5.57 5.55
N ILE A 37 14.26 6.55 6.25
CA ILE A 37 12.81 6.71 6.38
C ILE A 37 12.37 8.10 5.96
N SER A 38 11.20 8.20 5.33
CA SER A 38 10.62 9.48 4.88
C SER A 38 9.17 9.68 5.33
N SER A 39 8.80 10.92 5.68
CA SER A 39 7.45 11.34 6.07
C SER A 39 7.03 12.64 5.40
N GLY A 40 5.73 12.89 5.30
CA GLY A 40 5.14 14.01 4.57
C GLY A 40 4.15 13.49 3.53
N GLU A 41 2.86 13.73 3.72
CA GLU A 41 1.82 13.10 2.89
C GLU A 41 0.76 14.11 2.44
N SER A 42 1.22 15.28 2.02
CA SER A 42 0.35 16.23 1.34
C SER A 42 0.33 15.91 -0.16
N PRO A 43 -0.85 15.72 -0.78
CA PRO A 43 -0.98 15.52 -2.23
C PRO A 43 -0.24 16.60 -3.03
N GLY A 44 0.47 16.20 -4.08
CA GLY A 44 1.21 17.11 -4.96
C GLY A 44 2.52 17.67 -4.38
N LYS A 45 2.84 17.40 -3.11
CA LYS A 45 4.19 17.68 -2.59
C LYS A 45 5.14 16.57 -2.99
N ASN A 46 6.26 16.97 -3.58
CA ASN A 46 7.35 16.08 -3.92
C ASN A 46 8.47 16.12 -2.88
N SER A 47 8.29 16.82 -1.76
CA SER A 47 9.29 17.00 -0.71
C SER A 47 8.80 16.42 0.61
N PHE A 48 9.69 15.69 1.28
CA PHE A 48 9.43 14.84 2.43
C PHE A 48 10.50 15.09 3.50
N GLU A 49 10.12 15.06 4.76
CA GLU A 49 11.08 14.92 5.86
C GLU A 49 11.76 13.55 5.75
N TYR A 50 13.05 13.49 6.06
CA TYR A 50 13.87 12.31 5.89
C TYR A 50 14.85 12.13 7.04
N LYS A 51 15.06 10.88 7.45
CA LYS A 51 16.08 10.48 8.42
C LYS A 51 16.81 9.23 7.94
N GLU A 52 18.13 9.19 8.14
CA GLU A 52 18.96 8.01 7.93
C GLU A 52 20.10 7.95 8.94
N VAL A 53 20.67 6.76 9.11
CA VAL A 53 21.94 6.58 9.82
C VAL A 53 23.07 6.44 8.80
N CYS A 54 24.13 7.21 8.98
CA CYS A 54 25.34 7.14 8.16
C CYS A 54 26.44 6.46 8.97
N LEU A 55 27.08 5.45 8.38
CA LEU A 55 28.05 4.58 9.06
C LEU A 55 29.47 4.75 8.54
N ILE A 56 29.68 5.61 7.53
CA ILE A 56 30.96 5.72 6.81
C ILE A 56 32.08 6.37 7.62
N THR A 57 31.72 6.98 8.75
CA THR A 57 32.71 7.63 9.63
C THR A 57 33.39 6.66 10.58
N GLY A 58 32.90 5.42 10.66
CA GLY A 58 33.29 4.47 11.70
C GLY A 58 32.51 4.68 13.01
N GLU A 59 31.66 5.70 13.09
CA GLU A 59 30.64 5.85 14.12
C GLU A 59 29.27 6.14 13.46
N PRO A 60 28.14 5.74 14.08
CA PRO A 60 26.83 6.05 13.54
C PRO A 60 26.50 7.54 13.70
N ILE A 61 26.25 8.22 12.59
CA ILE A 61 25.78 9.62 12.57
C ILE A 61 24.38 9.65 11.99
N ILE A 62 23.42 10.16 12.78
CA ILE A 62 22.04 10.31 12.35
C ILE A 62 21.90 11.60 11.54
N PHE A 63 21.52 11.50 10.27
CA PHE A 63 21.22 12.65 9.42
C PHE A 63 19.73 12.86 9.31
N GLU A 64 19.30 14.11 9.36
CA GLU A 64 17.91 14.51 9.13
C GLU A 64 17.81 15.73 8.21
N GLY A 65 16.70 15.84 7.48
CA GLY A 65 16.47 16.95 6.57
C GLY A 65 15.38 16.66 5.54
N MET A 66 15.58 17.15 4.32
CA MET A 66 14.58 17.07 3.26
C MET A 66 15.00 16.12 2.14
N LEU A 67 14.05 15.30 1.69
CA LEU A 67 14.10 14.47 0.51
C LEU A 67 13.12 15.02 -0.54
N THR A 68 13.57 15.20 -1.77
CA THR A 68 12.71 15.54 -2.92
C THR A 68 12.69 14.41 -3.94
N VAL A 69 11.50 13.98 -4.37
CA VAL A 69 11.29 12.83 -5.26
C VAL A 69 10.56 13.25 -6.53
N LYS A 70 11.10 12.89 -7.70
CA LYS A 70 10.43 13.06 -9.00
C LYS A 70 10.38 11.73 -9.72
N LYS A 71 9.19 11.30 -10.14
CA LYS A 71 9.00 10.03 -10.87
C LYS A 71 8.36 10.27 -12.22
N THR A 72 8.87 9.61 -13.25
CA THR A 72 8.29 9.66 -14.59
C THR A 72 8.18 8.27 -15.18
N LEU A 73 7.02 7.93 -15.72
CA LEU A 73 6.81 6.72 -16.51
C LEU A 73 7.00 7.03 -17.99
N LYS A 74 7.81 6.24 -18.68
CA LYS A 74 7.99 6.28 -20.14
C LYS A 74 7.92 4.88 -20.70
N GLN A 75 7.30 4.73 -21.87
CA GLN A 75 7.41 3.50 -22.62
C GLN A 75 8.73 3.52 -23.41
N ASP A 76 9.51 2.47 -23.28
CA ASP A 76 10.68 2.23 -24.11
C ASP A 76 10.23 1.91 -25.52
N LYS A 77 10.74 2.68 -26.49
CA LYS A 77 10.41 2.54 -27.90
C LYS A 77 11.03 1.30 -28.54
N ALA A 78 12.11 0.75 -27.96
CA ALA A 78 12.83 -0.39 -28.52
C ALA A 78 12.25 -1.74 -28.05
N THR A 79 11.94 -1.85 -26.75
CA THR A 79 11.44 -3.09 -26.15
C THR A 79 9.92 -3.11 -25.94
N GLY A 80 9.26 -1.95 -26.04
CA GLY A 80 7.85 -1.79 -25.68
C GLY A 80 7.58 -1.81 -24.17
N GLY A 81 8.62 -2.05 -23.35
CA GLY A 81 8.55 -2.12 -21.89
C GLY A 81 8.34 -0.76 -21.23
N ASN A 82 7.76 -0.76 -20.04
CA ASN A 82 7.54 0.46 -19.27
C ASN A 82 8.75 0.71 -18.35
N ILE A 83 9.33 1.90 -18.43
CA ILE A 83 10.45 2.32 -17.60
C ILE A 83 10.00 3.46 -16.69
N ILE A 84 10.14 3.26 -15.37
CA ILE A 84 10.01 4.32 -14.38
C ILE A 84 11.40 4.90 -14.12
N THR A 85 11.57 6.21 -14.34
CA THR A 85 12.75 6.95 -13.88
C THR A 85 12.40 7.69 -12.61
N GLU A 86 13.17 7.44 -11.54
CA GLU A 86 12.99 8.09 -10.24
C GLU A 86 14.23 8.91 -9.90
N ASN A 87 14.05 10.18 -9.57
CA ASN A 87 15.10 11.08 -9.14
C ASN A 87 14.88 11.50 -7.69
N TYR A 88 15.89 11.30 -6.86
CA TYR A 88 15.89 11.61 -5.43
C TYR A 88 16.96 12.65 -5.15
N THR A 89 16.61 13.71 -4.42
CA THR A 89 17.55 14.75 -4.00
C THR A 89 17.46 14.91 -2.49
N TYR A 90 18.59 14.79 -1.81
CA TYR A 90 18.69 14.85 -0.36
C TYR A 90 19.54 16.04 0.06
N SER A 91 19.04 16.75 1.07
CA SER A 91 19.78 17.80 1.76
C SER A 91 19.59 17.58 3.26
N LEU A 92 20.56 16.92 3.88
CA LEU A 92 20.49 16.48 5.27
C LEU A 92 21.63 17.10 6.09
N GLN A 93 21.42 17.12 7.40
CA GLN A 93 22.38 17.63 8.37
C GLN A 93 22.33 16.82 9.67
N ASN A 94 23.40 16.90 10.44
CA ASN A 94 23.43 16.56 11.85
C ASN A 94 24.01 17.78 12.59
N VAL A 95 23.18 18.45 13.38
CA VAL A 95 23.57 19.68 14.08
C VAL A 95 24.58 19.41 15.20
N GLN A 96 24.48 18.26 15.87
CA GLN A 96 25.34 17.90 17.00
C GLN A 96 26.80 17.70 16.56
N ASN A 97 27.00 17.05 15.41
CA ASN A 97 28.33 16.77 14.86
C ASN A 97 28.80 17.82 13.84
N GLY A 98 28.02 18.89 13.60
CA GLY A 98 28.32 19.88 12.56
C GLY A 98 28.45 19.25 11.17
N ALA A 99 27.66 18.21 10.88
CA ALA A 99 27.81 17.40 9.69
C ALA A 99 26.72 17.70 8.65
N THR A 100 27.06 17.52 7.37
CA THR A 100 26.14 17.70 6.24
C THR A 100 26.21 16.55 5.26
N LEU A 101 25.08 16.25 4.61
CA LEU A 101 24.99 15.25 3.54
C LEU A 101 24.16 15.80 2.39
N SER A 102 24.76 15.83 1.21
CA SER A 102 24.09 16.17 -0.05
C SER A 102 24.17 14.97 -0.98
N ARG A 103 23.02 14.52 -1.50
CA ARG A 103 22.96 13.34 -2.36
C ARG A 103 21.98 13.54 -3.53
N PHE A 104 22.36 13.04 -4.69
CA PHE A 104 21.48 12.86 -5.84
C PHE A 104 21.45 11.40 -6.30
N VAL A 105 20.28 10.81 -6.14
CA VAL A 105 19.74 9.50 -6.57
C VAL A 105 19.12 9.49 -7.96
N SER A 106 19.55 8.71 -8.96
CA SER A 106 18.70 8.45 -10.13
C SER A 106 18.62 6.96 -10.42
N TYR A 107 17.40 6.42 -10.46
CA TYR A 107 17.13 5.02 -10.74
C TYR A 107 16.28 4.88 -12.00
N ASN A 108 16.51 3.80 -12.74
CA ASN A 108 15.61 3.31 -13.77
C ASN A 108 15.09 1.94 -13.36
N THR A 109 13.77 1.80 -13.34
CA THR A 109 13.08 0.54 -13.07
C THR A 109 12.38 0.07 -14.34
N LEU A 110 12.81 -1.07 -14.87
CA LEU A 110 12.13 -1.75 -15.96
C LEU A 110 10.98 -2.59 -15.40
N LEU A 111 9.77 -2.41 -15.94
CA LEU A 111 8.58 -3.17 -15.59
C LEU A 111 8.30 -4.22 -16.66
N THR A 112 8.34 -5.50 -16.27
CA THR A 112 8.03 -6.64 -17.13
C THR A 112 6.82 -7.39 -16.62
N LYS A 113 5.67 -7.20 -17.26
CA LYS A 113 4.45 -7.96 -16.97
C LYS A 113 4.56 -9.38 -17.54
N LYS A 114 4.24 -10.38 -16.71
CA LYS A 114 4.24 -11.81 -17.05
C LYS A 114 2.83 -12.28 -17.39
N GLU A 115 2.74 -13.44 -18.03
CA GLU A 115 1.46 -14.05 -18.47
C GLU A 115 0.52 -14.35 -17.31
N ASN A 116 1.08 -14.69 -16.14
CA ASN A 116 0.32 -14.92 -14.90
C ASN A 116 -0.14 -13.64 -14.19
N GLY A 117 0.06 -12.46 -14.79
CA GLY A 117 -0.35 -11.17 -14.23
C GLY A 117 0.69 -10.48 -13.36
N GLN A 118 1.70 -11.21 -12.86
CA GLN A 118 2.78 -10.67 -12.05
C GLN A 118 3.62 -9.63 -12.82
N VAL A 119 4.17 -8.67 -12.10
CA VAL A 119 5.05 -7.65 -12.65
C VAL A 119 6.42 -7.81 -11.99
N ILE A 120 7.44 -8.06 -12.81
CA ILE A 120 8.83 -8.05 -12.36
C ILE A 120 9.35 -6.62 -12.53
N GLU A 121 9.95 -6.11 -11.47
CA GLU A 121 10.61 -4.81 -11.44
C GLU A 121 12.11 -5.02 -11.29
N GLU A 122 12.87 -4.47 -12.22
CA GLU A 122 14.33 -4.52 -12.22
C GLU A 122 14.87 -3.09 -12.17
N THR A 123 15.44 -2.71 -11.03
CA THR A 123 15.94 -1.37 -10.78
C THR A 123 17.46 -1.35 -10.82
N ASN A 124 18.00 -0.43 -11.63
CA ASN A 124 19.42 -0.13 -11.71
C ASN A 124 19.66 1.37 -11.56
N LEU A 125 20.89 1.74 -11.23
CA LEU A 125 21.30 3.15 -11.26
C LEU A 125 21.24 3.68 -12.68
N ASN A 126 20.72 4.88 -12.80
CA ASN A 126 20.97 5.73 -13.95
C ASN A 126 22.36 6.37 -13.78
N ALA A 127 23.01 6.79 -14.88
CA ALA A 127 24.40 7.24 -14.92
C ALA A 127 24.76 8.45 -14.02
N ARG A 128 23.79 9.02 -13.30
CA ARG A 128 23.97 10.19 -12.42
C ARG A 128 23.67 9.80 -10.98
N CYS A 129 24.71 9.48 -10.22
CA CYS A 129 24.66 9.41 -8.77
C CYS A 129 25.77 10.27 -8.16
N THR A 130 25.44 11.07 -7.16
CA THR A 130 26.42 11.84 -6.38
C THR A 130 26.07 11.78 -4.90
N GLU A 131 27.09 11.74 -4.06
CA GLU A 131 26.93 11.85 -2.61
C GLU A 131 28.19 12.48 -2.02
N VAL A 132 27.98 13.49 -1.18
CA VAL A 132 29.04 14.18 -0.44
C VAL A 132 28.60 14.29 1.01
N VAL A 133 29.39 13.71 1.91
CA VAL A 133 29.21 13.80 3.36
C VAL A 133 30.38 14.59 3.93
N ARG A 134 30.09 15.57 4.78
CA ARG A 134 31.11 16.34 5.50
C ARG A 134 30.88 16.22 6.99
N VAL A 135 31.92 15.90 7.72
CA VAL A 135 31.90 15.76 9.18
C VAL A 135 33.17 16.42 9.72
N GLY A 136 33.01 17.56 10.40
CA GLY A 136 34.13 18.41 10.77
C GLY A 136 34.99 18.79 9.56
N ASN A 137 36.28 18.42 9.59
CA ASN A 137 37.23 18.68 8.51
C ASN A 137 37.33 17.55 7.47
N THR A 138 36.65 16.43 7.68
CA THR A 138 36.71 15.26 6.80
C THR A 138 35.58 15.31 5.78
N THR A 139 35.93 15.10 4.51
CA THR A 139 34.96 15.01 3.40
C THR A 139 35.00 13.62 2.79
N TYR A 140 33.85 12.96 2.74
CA TYR A 140 33.62 11.69 2.05
C TYR A 140 32.89 11.98 0.75
N THR A 141 33.52 11.66 -0.39
CA THR A 141 32.94 11.85 -1.71
C THR A 141 32.74 10.50 -2.37
N LEU A 142 31.51 10.19 -2.78
CA LEU A 142 31.21 8.96 -3.51
C LEU A 142 31.96 8.96 -4.85
N SER A 143 32.81 7.96 -5.04
CA SER A 143 33.61 7.76 -6.26
C SER A 143 33.01 6.69 -7.16
N ASN A 144 32.42 5.64 -6.58
CA ASN A 144 31.71 4.61 -7.33
C ASN A 144 30.48 4.11 -6.57
N TYR A 145 29.45 3.72 -7.30
CA TYR A 145 28.28 3.05 -6.76
C TYR A 145 27.77 2.00 -7.73
N ASP A 146 27.93 0.73 -7.34
CA ASP A 146 27.30 -0.40 -7.99
C ASP A 146 26.00 -0.74 -7.23
N PHE A 147 24.91 -0.97 -7.95
CA PHE A 147 23.61 -1.24 -7.33
C PHE A 147 22.73 -2.09 -8.23
N THR A 148 22.03 -3.02 -7.62
CA THR A 148 20.95 -3.76 -8.25
C THR A 148 19.84 -4.00 -7.23
N LYS A 149 18.60 -3.87 -7.69
CA LYS A 149 17.41 -4.21 -6.91
C LYS A 149 16.42 -4.89 -7.85
N THR A 150 15.80 -5.94 -7.35
CA THR A 150 14.71 -6.60 -8.06
C THR A 150 13.58 -6.94 -7.11
N ASN A 151 12.35 -6.83 -7.59
CA ASN A 151 11.18 -7.34 -6.90
C ASN A 151 10.16 -7.89 -7.87
N ILE A 152 9.30 -8.72 -7.30
CA ILE A 152 8.04 -9.12 -7.90
C ILE A 152 6.91 -8.38 -7.22
N VAL A 153 5.99 -7.88 -8.03
CA VAL A 153 4.67 -7.42 -7.60
C VAL A 153 3.67 -8.45 -8.11
N ASP A 154 2.83 -8.94 -7.21
CA ASP A 154 1.72 -9.83 -7.49
C ASP A 154 0.40 -9.07 -7.24
N PRO A 155 -0.18 -8.46 -8.28
CA PRO A 155 -1.42 -7.72 -8.15
C PRO A 155 -2.57 -8.70 -7.92
N GLN A 156 -3.08 -8.73 -6.69
CA GLN A 156 -4.32 -9.40 -6.34
C GLN A 156 -5.48 -8.41 -6.43
N PRO A 157 -6.73 -8.88 -6.45
CA PRO A 157 -7.83 -8.03 -6.88
C PRO A 157 -7.96 -6.76 -6.05
N ALA A 158 -7.76 -6.80 -4.72
CA ALA A 158 -7.80 -5.65 -3.82
C ALA A 158 -6.46 -5.31 -3.13
N VAL A 159 -5.42 -6.11 -3.35
CA VAL A 159 -4.12 -5.98 -2.65
C VAL A 159 -2.99 -6.24 -3.63
N ASP A 160 -2.01 -5.35 -3.70
CA ASP A 160 -0.76 -5.64 -4.40
C ASP A 160 0.24 -6.17 -3.37
N TYR A 161 0.63 -7.44 -3.48
CA TYR A 161 1.71 -8.00 -2.68
C TYR A 161 3.04 -7.81 -3.40
N PHE A 162 4.11 -7.53 -2.66
CA PHE A 162 5.43 -7.43 -3.26
C PHE A 162 6.52 -7.98 -2.35
N ALA A 163 7.56 -8.52 -2.97
CA ALA A 163 8.76 -8.98 -2.29
C ALA A 163 9.96 -8.87 -3.23
N GLY A 164 11.13 -8.62 -2.66
CA GLY A 164 12.35 -8.50 -3.42
C GLY A 164 13.59 -8.37 -2.56
N ASN A 165 14.69 -8.13 -3.25
CA ASN A 165 16.01 -8.03 -2.66
C ASN A 165 16.83 -6.97 -3.39
N MET A 166 17.88 -6.51 -2.72
CA MET A 166 18.83 -5.56 -3.27
C MET A 166 20.24 -5.88 -2.83
N TRP A 167 21.18 -5.38 -3.62
CA TRP A 167 22.59 -5.34 -3.30
C TRP A 167 23.17 -4.03 -3.81
N GLY A 168 24.09 -3.45 -3.04
CA GLY A 168 24.80 -2.24 -3.40
C GLY A 168 26.21 -2.23 -2.85
N ARG A 169 27.12 -1.59 -3.57
CA ARG A 169 28.49 -1.36 -3.14
C ARG A 169 28.91 0.06 -3.47
N LYS A 170 29.22 0.82 -2.44
CA LYS A 170 29.69 2.21 -2.56
C LYS A 170 31.14 2.30 -2.19
N THR A 171 31.88 3.05 -2.98
CA THR A 171 33.25 3.44 -2.66
C THR A 171 33.28 4.94 -2.47
N TYR A 172 33.81 5.37 -1.33
CA TYR A 172 33.99 6.77 -0.97
C TYR A 172 35.46 7.09 -0.93
N GLN A 173 35.85 8.22 -1.51
CA GLN A 173 37.16 8.83 -1.27
C GLN A 173 37.07 9.72 -0.02
N VAL A 174 38.02 9.53 0.91
CA VAL A 174 38.15 10.32 2.14
C VAL A 174 39.23 11.36 1.94
N ASN A 175 38.82 12.63 1.86
CA ASN A 175 39.67 13.78 1.52
C ASN A 175 40.32 13.66 0.13
N GLY A 176 40.64 14.79 -0.52
CA GLY A 176 41.32 14.77 -1.84
C GLY A 176 42.84 14.77 -1.71
N GLY A 177 43.56 14.07 -2.61
CA GLY A 177 45.03 14.20 -2.76
C GLY A 177 45.87 12.97 -2.36
N ALA A 178 47.15 13.19 -2.06
CA ALA A 178 48.17 12.13 -1.89
C ALA A 178 48.03 11.26 -0.62
N ASN A 179 47.24 11.71 0.37
CA ASN A 179 46.95 10.99 1.63
C ASN A 179 45.45 10.60 1.72
N ALA A 180 44.81 10.38 0.57
CA ALA A 180 43.38 10.14 0.53
C ALA A 180 43.05 8.70 0.98
N GLY A 181 42.17 8.59 1.96
CA GLY A 181 41.63 7.29 2.41
C GLY A 181 40.49 6.82 1.52
N THR A 182 40.05 5.58 1.74
CA THR A 182 38.86 5.00 1.10
C THR A 182 37.92 4.41 2.16
N VAL A 183 36.62 4.50 1.92
CA VAL A 183 35.62 3.74 2.68
C VAL A 183 34.74 3.00 1.69
N ILE A 184 34.59 1.70 1.89
CA ILE A 184 33.73 0.83 1.10
C ILE A 184 32.57 0.41 1.98
N VAL A 185 31.36 0.56 1.45
CA VAL A 185 30.13 0.10 2.09
C VAL A 185 29.45 -0.87 1.15
N GLU A 186 29.32 -2.11 1.59
CA GLU A 186 28.49 -3.11 0.93
C GLU A 186 27.19 -3.26 1.71
N VAL A 187 26.08 -3.25 0.99
CA VAL A 187 24.74 -3.46 1.53
C VAL A 187 24.08 -4.59 0.78
N SER A 188 23.37 -5.43 1.51
CA SER A 188 22.48 -6.43 0.93
C SER A 188 21.26 -6.59 1.80
N GLY A 189 20.14 -6.99 1.23
CA GLY A 189 18.95 -7.18 2.04
C GLY A 189 17.70 -7.47 1.24
N ASN A 190 16.65 -7.77 2.00
CA ASN A 190 15.34 -8.12 1.49
C ASN A 190 14.31 -7.09 1.92
N PHE A 191 13.27 -6.93 1.11
CA PHE A 191 12.11 -6.14 1.45
C PHE A 191 10.85 -6.85 0.98
N TYR A 192 9.77 -6.62 1.70
CA TYR A 192 8.47 -7.20 1.38
C TYR A 192 7.37 -6.35 2.00
N GLY A 193 6.18 -6.50 1.45
CA GLY A 193 5.05 -5.73 1.88
C GLY A 193 3.83 -5.92 1.02
N TYR A 194 2.88 -5.02 1.22
CA TYR A 194 1.65 -4.98 0.46
C TYR A 194 1.10 -3.55 0.37
N ASN A 195 0.25 -3.31 -0.62
CA ASN A 195 -0.47 -2.06 -0.79
C ASN A 195 -1.95 -2.33 -1.10
N HIS A 196 -2.85 -1.61 -0.46
CA HIS A 196 -4.28 -1.66 -0.74
C HIS A 196 -4.96 -0.34 -0.37
N PHE A 197 -6.25 -0.21 -0.68
CA PHE A 197 -6.97 1.04 -0.41
C PHE A 197 -6.94 1.46 1.07
N TRP A 198 -7.13 0.53 2.00
CA TRP A 198 -7.18 0.82 3.44
C TRP A 198 -5.83 1.12 4.11
N GLY A 199 -4.70 0.91 3.43
CA GLY A 199 -3.39 0.97 4.06
C GLY A 199 -2.31 0.22 3.27
N ASN A 200 -1.10 0.29 3.78
CA ASN A 200 0.05 -0.40 3.22
C ASN A 200 0.99 -0.82 4.35
N THR A 201 1.91 -1.72 4.04
CA THR A 201 3.06 -1.98 4.89
C THR A 201 4.25 -2.36 4.02
N GLU A 202 5.43 -1.88 4.40
CA GLU A 202 6.71 -2.27 3.81
C GLU A 202 7.70 -2.50 4.95
N THR A 203 8.37 -3.64 4.89
CA THR A 203 9.48 -3.98 5.77
C THR A 203 10.73 -4.16 4.93
N GLN A 204 11.85 -3.64 5.41
CA GLN A 204 13.15 -3.82 4.79
C GLN A 204 14.17 -4.21 5.86
N VAL A 205 14.96 -5.24 5.59
CA VAL A 205 16.06 -5.68 6.46
C VAL A 205 17.33 -5.63 5.63
N LEU A 206 18.28 -4.82 6.07
CA LEU A 206 19.55 -4.56 5.38
C LEU A 206 20.72 -4.90 6.28
N ASP A 207 21.66 -5.64 5.71
CA ASP A 207 22.95 -5.93 6.31
C ASP A 207 24.02 -5.13 5.59
N TYR A 208 24.87 -4.47 6.39
CA TYR A 208 25.97 -3.63 5.94
C TYR A 208 27.30 -4.23 6.37
N ILE A 209 28.25 -4.21 5.45
CA ILE A 209 29.68 -4.43 5.72
C ILE A 209 30.40 -3.15 5.34
N ILE A 210 31.14 -2.58 6.29
CA ILE A 210 31.88 -1.34 6.11
C ILE A 210 33.36 -1.63 6.27
N GLN A 211 34.18 -1.09 5.38
CA GLN A 211 35.63 -1.19 5.42
C GLN A 211 36.23 0.19 5.17
N GLY A 212 37.10 0.66 6.05
CA GLY A 212 37.84 1.90 5.87
C GLY A 212 39.33 1.64 5.77
N GLU A 213 40.01 2.37 4.89
CA GLU A 213 41.46 2.38 4.78
C GLU A 213 41.94 3.85 4.71
N LYS A 214 42.94 4.20 5.51
CA LYS A 214 43.55 5.53 5.49
C LYS A 214 45.06 5.40 5.64
N LYS A 215 45.80 6.14 4.83
CA LYS A 215 47.25 6.26 4.96
C LYS A 215 47.59 7.50 5.78
N ASP A 216 48.27 7.33 6.90
CA ASP A 216 48.80 8.43 7.71
C ASP A 216 50.31 8.31 7.87
N SER A 217 51.04 9.22 7.22
CA SER A 217 52.47 9.55 7.43
C SER A 217 53.52 8.42 7.34
N ASP A 218 53.09 7.15 7.19
CA ASP A 218 53.76 5.92 6.75
C ASP A 218 53.03 4.65 7.28
N GLU A 219 52.06 4.80 8.19
CA GLU A 219 51.21 3.70 8.69
C GLU A 219 49.88 3.63 7.93
N LEU A 220 49.42 2.40 7.69
CA LEU A 220 48.15 2.11 7.03
C LEU A 220 47.12 1.71 8.08
N ASP A 221 46.18 2.61 8.37
CA ASP A 221 45.05 2.32 9.24
C ASP A 221 43.96 1.62 8.44
N ARG A 222 43.47 0.48 8.95
CA ARG A 222 42.41 -0.34 8.35
C ARG A 222 41.42 -0.73 9.41
N TRP A 223 40.16 -0.47 9.12
CA TRP A 223 39.08 -0.86 10.01
C TRP A 223 37.93 -1.48 9.26
N GLY A 224 37.16 -2.30 9.98
CA GLY A 224 35.98 -2.94 9.47
C GLY A 224 34.85 -2.90 10.49
N GLY A 225 33.63 -2.95 10.01
CA GLY A 225 32.46 -3.00 10.86
C GLY A 225 31.26 -3.56 10.13
N THR A 226 30.22 -3.90 10.90
CA THR A 226 28.96 -4.41 10.37
C THR A 226 27.81 -3.63 10.94
N ALA A 227 26.69 -3.59 10.23
CA ALA A 227 25.44 -3.09 10.79
C ALA A 227 24.24 -3.83 10.22
N ASN A 228 23.20 -3.94 11.03
CA ASN A 228 21.88 -4.39 10.61
C ASN A 228 20.90 -3.22 10.75
N ILE A 229 20.20 -2.88 9.68
CA ILE A 229 19.18 -1.83 9.65
C ILE A 229 17.84 -2.46 9.30
N LYS A 230 16.84 -2.25 10.15
CA LYS A 230 15.46 -2.68 9.96
C LYS A 230 14.56 -1.47 9.79
N LEU A 231 13.86 -1.41 8.67
CA LEU A 231 12.89 -0.37 8.37
C LEU A 231 11.49 -0.97 8.41
N SER A 232 10.55 -0.23 9.00
CA SER A 232 9.14 -0.54 8.94
C SER A 232 8.36 0.73 8.61
N SER A 233 7.70 0.70 7.46
CA SER A 233 6.77 1.72 7.02
C SER A 233 5.37 1.15 6.99
N SER A 234 4.41 1.86 7.57
CA SER A 234 3.01 1.50 7.43
C SER A 234 2.10 2.72 7.44
N ILE A 235 1.06 2.64 6.62
CA ILE A 235 -0.07 3.55 6.59
C ILE A 235 -1.29 2.72 6.90
N SER A 236 -2.13 3.17 7.83
CA SER A 236 -3.39 2.51 8.15
C SER A 236 -4.50 3.54 8.27
N LYS A 237 -5.64 3.27 7.65
CA LYS A 237 -6.86 4.06 7.83
C LYS A 237 -7.69 3.36 8.88
N GLN A 238 -8.01 4.07 9.95
CA GLN A 238 -8.91 3.59 10.98
C GLN A 238 -10.20 4.40 10.97
N ILE A 239 -11.30 3.80 11.40
CA ILE A 239 -12.58 4.46 11.62
C ILE A 239 -12.95 4.27 13.08
N SER A 240 -13.51 5.31 13.68
CA SER A 240 -14.00 5.28 15.05
C SER A 240 -15.32 6.04 15.11
N TYR A 241 -16.29 5.51 15.83
CA TYR A 241 -17.55 6.21 16.07
C TYR A 241 -17.35 7.24 17.18
N ILE A 242 -17.72 8.49 16.92
CA ILE A 242 -17.68 9.57 17.90
C ILE A 242 -19.12 9.99 18.16
N GLN A 243 -19.60 9.74 19.38
CA GLN A 243 -20.87 10.25 19.86
C GLN A 243 -20.79 11.77 20.04
N ASN A 244 -21.89 12.45 19.78
CA ASN A 244 -21.99 13.88 20.04
C ASN A 244 -22.15 14.15 21.54
N GLU A 245 -21.52 15.22 22.05
CA GLU A 245 -21.72 15.65 23.44
C GLU A 245 -23.11 16.25 23.67
N PRO A 246 -23.63 17.14 22.79
CA PRO A 246 -24.98 17.65 22.97
C PRO A 246 -26.00 16.61 22.52
N GLU A 247 -26.93 16.26 23.39
CA GLU A 247 -28.06 15.39 23.05
C GLU A 247 -29.14 16.13 22.23
N THR A 248 -29.14 17.48 22.27
CA THR A 248 -30.06 18.34 21.50
C THR A 248 -29.50 18.67 20.10
N ILE A 249 -29.14 17.65 19.33
CA ILE A 249 -28.65 17.79 17.95
C ILE A 249 -29.33 16.75 17.06
N SER A 250 -29.40 17.01 15.74
CA SER A 250 -30.16 16.19 14.78
C SER A 250 -29.57 14.80 14.47
N PHE A 251 -28.47 14.40 15.12
CA PHE A 251 -27.82 13.10 14.92
C PHE A 251 -27.04 12.68 16.17
N GLU A 252 -26.95 11.38 16.47
CA GLU A 252 -26.33 10.90 17.72
C GLU A 252 -24.80 10.99 17.74
N GLY A 253 -24.19 11.04 16.56
CA GLY A 253 -22.76 10.95 16.37
C GLY A 253 -22.43 10.52 14.96
N GLY A 254 -21.16 10.26 14.69
CA GLY A 254 -20.73 9.86 13.36
C GLY A 254 -19.35 9.22 13.37
N PHE A 255 -19.06 8.48 12.31
CA PHE A 255 -17.73 7.91 12.14
C PHE A 255 -16.73 8.98 11.71
N VAL A 256 -15.54 8.90 12.27
CA VAL A 256 -14.35 9.64 11.83
C VAL A 256 -13.34 8.64 11.33
N GLN A 257 -12.86 8.87 10.10
CA GLN A 257 -11.73 8.16 9.55
C GLN A 257 -10.44 8.91 9.91
N ASN A 258 -9.50 8.23 10.56
CA ASN A 258 -8.17 8.71 10.90
C ASN A 258 -7.13 7.94 10.08
N GLN A 259 -6.20 8.63 9.44
CA GLN A 259 -5.04 8.00 8.81
C GLN A 259 -3.83 8.09 9.74
N TYR A 260 -3.22 6.95 10.05
CA TYR A 260 -2.01 6.83 10.86
C TYR A 260 -0.84 6.40 10.00
N ASN A 261 0.26 7.14 10.11
CA ASN A 261 1.49 6.90 9.38
C ASN A 261 2.62 6.63 10.38
N SER A 262 3.22 5.46 10.29
CA SER A 262 4.34 5.06 11.14
C SER A 262 5.54 4.71 10.27
N ARG A 263 6.66 5.39 10.48
CA ARG A 263 7.95 5.12 9.86
C ARG A 263 8.98 4.90 10.94
N ILE A 264 9.53 3.70 11.03
CA ILE A 264 10.48 3.31 12.06
C ILE A 264 11.73 2.79 11.37
N LEU A 265 12.89 3.30 11.81
CA LEU A 265 14.21 2.79 11.49
C LEU A 265 14.84 2.31 12.79
N GLN A 266 15.31 1.07 12.81
CA GLN A 266 16.12 0.53 13.89
C GLN A 266 17.46 0.13 13.31
N TYR A 267 18.54 0.47 13.98
CA TYR A 267 19.87 -0.01 13.60
C TYR A 267 20.60 -0.62 14.78
N THR A 268 21.47 -1.56 14.48
CA THR A 268 22.51 -2.06 15.38
C THR A 268 23.79 -2.13 14.56
N ALA A 269 24.84 -1.47 15.01
CA ALA A 269 26.11 -1.35 14.32
C ALA A 269 27.25 -1.77 15.25
N ASN A 270 28.14 -2.61 14.77
CA ASN A 270 29.39 -2.99 15.42
C ASN A 270 30.53 -2.36 14.63
N LEU A 271 31.08 -1.27 15.16
CA LEU A 271 32.07 -0.44 14.50
C LEU A 271 33.33 -0.29 15.38
N PRO A 272 34.50 0.03 14.81
CA PRO A 272 35.72 0.22 15.61
C PRO A 272 35.63 1.41 16.56
N GLU A 273 36.31 1.32 17.70
CA GLU A 273 36.65 2.48 18.53
C GLU A 273 37.86 3.21 17.92
N PHE A 274 37.82 4.55 17.89
CA PHE A 274 38.95 5.38 17.44
C PHE A 274 39.63 6.04 18.63
N ASP A 275 40.96 6.14 18.56
CA ASP A 275 41.74 6.85 19.56
C ASP A 275 41.67 8.38 19.41
N PHE A 276 42.32 9.14 20.31
CA PHE A 276 42.34 10.60 20.26
C PHE A 276 43.02 11.19 19.02
N LYS A 277 43.78 10.39 18.26
CA LYS A 277 44.41 10.78 16.99
C LYS A 277 43.53 10.42 15.79
N GLY A 278 42.42 9.72 16.00
CA GLY A 278 41.52 9.25 14.95
C GLY A 278 42.04 8.02 14.21
N VAL A 279 42.87 7.20 14.87
CA VAL A 279 43.32 5.89 14.38
C VAL A 279 42.42 4.81 14.97
N SER A 280 42.04 3.82 14.16
CA SER A 280 41.17 2.72 14.62
C SER A 280 41.87 1.78 15.61
N THR A 281 41.10 1.17 16.50
CA THR A 281 41.55 0.14 17.45
C THR A 281 40.94 -1.21 17.14
N ASP A 282 41.51 -2.29 17.70
CA ASP A 282 40.96 -3.66 17.55
C ASP A 282 39.62 -3.88 18.26
N ARG A 283 39.17 -2.90 19.06
CA ARG A 283 37.92 -3.00 19.83
C ARG A 283 36.73 -2.56 18.98
N LEU A 284 35.77 -3.46 18.84
CA LEU A 284 34.46 -3.15 18.28
C LEU A 284 33.50 -2.68 19.38
N VAL A 285 32.74 -1.64 19.08
CA VAL A 285 31.72 -1.06 19.94
C VAL A 285 30.36 -1.23 19.27
N GLU A 286 29.43 -1.84 20.01
CA GLU A 286 28.04 -1.94 19.59
C GLU A 286 27.32 -0.61 19.86
N ALA A 287 26.71 -0.05 18.83
CA ALA A 287 25.82 1.09 18.90
C ALA A 287 24.46 0.71 18.32
N ARG A 288 23.39 1.12 18.99
CA ARG A 288 22.01 0.83 18.56
C ARG A 288 21.10 2.00 18.87
N ASP A 289 20.15 2.26 17.99
CA ASP A 289 19.12 3.27 18.22
C ASP A 289 17.86 2.97 17.40
N ARG A 290 16.76 3.67 17.73
CA ARG A 290 15.47 3.60 17.05
C ARG A 290 15.01 5.01 16.69
N LEU A 291 14.93 5.28 15.40
CA LEU A 291 14.42 6.54 14.85
C LEU A 291 12.97 6.36 14.41
N GLY A 292 12.15 7.36 14.69
CA GLY A 292 10.77 7.45 14.24
C GLY A 292 10.53 8.73 13.44
N LEU A 293 9.72 8.62 12.40
CA LEU A 293 9.02 9.75 11.79
C LEU A 293 7.53 9.46 11.85
N GLU A 294 6.81 10.24 12.64
CA GLU A 294 5.35 10.18 12.71
C GLU A 294 4.77 11.22 11.76
N GLY A 295 3.80 10.81 10.95
CA GLY A 295 2.98 11.76 10.22
C GLY A 295 1.87 12.27 11.13
N PHE A 296 1.53 13.55 11.02
CA PHE A 296 0.31 14.06 11.68
C PHE A 296 -0.91 13.30 11.16
N PRO A 297 -1.81 12.83 12.05
CA PRO A 297 -2.99 12.12 11.62
C PRO A 297 -3.89 13.03 10.79
N VAL A 298 -4.34 12.53 9.65
CA VAL A 298 -5.36 13.21 8.84
C VAL A 298 -6.71 12.61 9.22
N SER A 299 -7.59 13.45 9.76
CA SER A 299 -8.94 13.06 10.16
C SER A 299 -9.98 13.57 9.16
N LYS A 300 -10.94 12.72 8.81
CA LYS A 300 -12.08 13.05 7.94
C LYS A 300 -13.36 12.55 8.59
N ARG A 301 -14.34 13.43 8.79
CA ARG A 301 -15.71 13.05 9.16
C ARG A 301 -16.38 12.33 7.99
N LEU A 302 -17.05 11.23 8.30
CA LEU A 302 -17.81 10.45 7.33
C LEU A 302 -19.29 10.85 7.32
N LEU A 303 -20.02 10.40 6.30
CA LEU A 303 -21.47 10.56 6.22
C LEU A 303 -22.12 9.99 7.49
N VAL A 304 -23.12 10.69 8.03
CA VAL A 304 -23.95 10.17 9.13
C VAL A 304 -25.25 9.65 8.52
N PRO A 305 -25.47 8.32 8.48
CA PRO A 305 -26.67 7.78 7.87
C PRO A 305 -27.89 7.90 8.78
N ASN A 306 -29.05 8.14 8.19
CA ASN A 306 -30.33 8.15 8.87
C ASN A 306 -30.96 6.75 8.84
N LEU A 307 -30.67 5.98 9.89
CA LEU A 307 -31.04 4.57 10.03
C LEU A 307 -31.75 4.32 11.37
N ASN A 308 -32.63 5.24 11.77
CA ASN A 308 -33.26 5.22 13.10
C ASN A 308 -34.13 3.96 13.33
N HIS A 309 -34.69 3.39 12.27
CA HIS A 309 -35.58 2.22 12.33
C HIS A 309 -34.85 0.90 12.64
N ILE A 310 -33.53 0.83 12.48
CA ILE A 310 -32.72 -0.36 12.80
C ILE A 310 -32.04 -0.26 14.17
N ARG A 311 -32.39 0.75 14.99
CA ARG A 311 -31.81 0.92 16.33
C ARG A 311 -32.06 -0.33 17.19
N GLY A 312 -31.00 -0.80 17.86
CA GLY A 312 -31.00 -2.01 18.68
C GLY A 312 -30.82 -3.31 17.89
N HIS A 313 -30.72 -3.25 16.56
CA HIS A 313 -30.42 -4.42 15.74
C HIS A 313 -28.97 -4.87 15.95
N TRP A 314 -28.71 -6.18 16.02
CA TRP A 314 -27.38 -6.71 16.33
C TRP A 314 -26.29 -6.28 15.32
N ALA A 315 -26.66 -6.03 14.07
CA ALA A 315 -25.77 -5.54 13.00
C ALA A 315 -25.80 -4.00 12.82
N GLU A 316 -26.48 -3.25 13.69
CA GLU A 316 -26.69 -1.79 13.54
C GLU A 316 -25.37 -1.05 13.30
N ASN A 317 -24.33 -1.35 14.09
CA ASN A 317 -23.04 -0.67 13.98
C ASN A 317 -22.32 -0.98 12.67
N ASP A 318 -22.36 -2.23 12.20
CA ASP A 318 -21.78 -2.64 10.93
C ASP A 318 -22.49 -1.96 9.75
N ILE A 319 -23.83 -1.95 9.77
CA ILE A 319 -24.65 -1.30 8.74
C ILE A 319 -24.36 0.22 8.73
N LYS A 320 -24.38 0.88 9.90
CA LYS A 320 -24.04 2.31 10.00
C LYS A 320 -22.64 2.60 9.47
N ALA A 321 -21.65 1.75 9.76
CA ALA A 321 -20.28 1.91 9.27
C ALA A 321 -20.23 1.82 7.73
N LEU A 322 -20.89 0.82 7.13
CA LEU A 322 -20.89 0.65 5.67
C LEU A 322 -21.60 1.78 4.93
N TYR A 323 -22.72 2.29 5.45
CA TYR A 323 -23.35 3.49 4.89
C TYR A 323 -22.46 4.73 5.05
N SER A 324 -21.79 4.89 6.20
CA SER A 324 -20.87 6.01 6.44
C SER A 324 -19.69 6.00 5.47
N LEU A 325 -19.27 4.81 5.04
CA LEU A 325 -18.20 4.60 4.05
C LEU A 325 -18.69 4.63 2.59
N GLU A 326 -19.99 4.87 2.38
CA GLU A 326 -20.65 4.84 1.07
C GLU A 326 -20.50 3.48 0.35
N VAL A 327 -20.43 2.39 1.14
CA VAL A 327 -20.40 1.01 0.65
C VAL A 327 -21.82 0.52 0.34
N PHE A 328 -22.77 0.82 1.23
CA PHE A 328 -24.19 0.66 0.94
C PHE A 328 -24.74 1.99 0.43
N THR A 329 -25.35 1.95 -0.75
CA THR A 329 -25.80 3.12 -1.52
C THR A 329 -27.30 3.13 -1.77
N GLU A 330 -28.01 2.11 -1.28
CA GLU A 330 -29.47 2.03 -1.38
C GLU A 330 -30.16 3.06 -0.47
N ASP A 331 -31.48 3.19 -0.61
CA ASP A 331 -32.25 4.13 0.19
C ASP A 331 -32.26 3.73 1.67
N GLN A 332 -31.64 4.57 2.50
CA GLN A 332 -31.46 4.35 3.93
C GLN A 332 -32.79 4.13 4.65
N GLN A 333 -33.86 4.83 4.25
CA GLN A 333 -35.16 4.72 4.94
C GLN A 333 -35.86 3.38 4.68
N ASN A 334 -35.55 2.74 3.55
CA ASN A 334 -36.16 1.49 3.11
C ASN A 334 -35.23 0.28 3.33
N PHE A 335 -34.08 0.48 3.95
CA PHE A 335 -33.13 -0.60 4.22
C PHE A 335 -33.74 -1.62 5.19
N ASP A 336 -33.90 -2.86 4.73
CA ASP A 336 -34.33 -3.99 5.55
C ASP A 336 -33.15 -4.94 5.84
N PRO A 337 -32.66 -5.01 7.10
CA PRO A 337 -31.58 -5.90 7.48
C PRO A 337 -31.89 -7.39 7.28
N ALA A 338 -33.17 -7.79 7.27
CA ALA A 338 -33.61 -9.18 7.11
C ALA A 338 -33.74 -9.61 5.65
N GLN A 339 -33.77 -8.65 4.71
CA GLN A 339 -33.85 -8.94 3.28
C GLN A 339 -32.65 -9.76 2.83
N ILE A 340 -32.90 -10.77 2.00
CA ILE A 340 -31.85 -11.59 1.37
C ILE A 340 -31.14 -10.75 0.29
N MET A 341 -29.81 -10.73 0.32
CA MET A 341 -29.00 -9.93 -0.59
C MET A 341 -28.79 -10.65 -1.93
N THR A 342 -28.86 -9.91 -3.03
CA THR A 342 -28.58 -10.45 -4.36
C THR A 342 -27.07 -10.47 -4.67
N ARG A 343 -26.68 -11.27 -5.66
CA ARG A 343 -25.30 -11.34 -6.17
C ARG A 343 -24.80 -9.98 -6.67
N ALA A 344 -25.65 -9.21 -7.35
CA ALA A 344 -25.28 -7.89 -7.86
C ALA A 344 -25.08 -6.86 -6.74
N GLU A 345 -25.97 -6.85 -5.74
CA GLU A 345 -25.84 -5.98 -4.56
C GLU A 345 -24.52 -6.24 -3.83
N PHE A 346 -24.16 -7.51 -3.62
CA PHE A 346 -22.92 -7.85 -2.93
C PHE A 346 -21.68 -7.53 -3.76
N ALA A 347 -21.70 -7.78 -5.07
CA ALA A 347 -20.60 -7.42 -5.96
C ALA A 347 -20.32 -5.90 -5.95
N ASP A 348 -21.38 -5.10 -5.95
CA ASP A 348 -21.29 -3.63 -5.82
C ASP A 348 -20.68 -3.22 -4.48
N ALA A 349 -21.22 -3.74 -3.38
CA ALA A 349 -20.72 -3.44 -2.04
C ALA A 349 -19.24 -3.84 -1.87
N ILE A 350 -18.79 -4.96 -2.41
CA ILE A 350 -17.38 -5.38 -2.33
C ILE A 350 -16.46 -4.44 -3.12
N ILE A 351 -16.86 -4.02 -4.32
CA ILE A 351 -16.07 -3.06 -5.10
C ILE A 351 -15.96 -1.71 -4.37
N LEU A 352 -17.05 -1.24 -3.76
CA LEU A 352 -17.05 0.00 -2.99
C LEU A 352 -16.28 -0.11 -1.67
N ALA A 353 -16.30 -1.28 -1.04
CA ALA A 353 -15.57 -1.55 0.20
C ALA A 353 -14.06 -1.65 -0.02
N LEU A 354 -13.64 -2.33 -1.08
CA LEU A 354 -12.23 -2.61 -1.34
C LEU A 354 -11.56 -1.53 -2.17
N LYS A 355 -12.31 -0.92 -3.09
CA LYS A 355 -11.84 0.06 -4.08
C LYS A 355 -10.59 -0.45 -4.82
N ASP A 356 -10.02 0.39 -5.68
CA ASP A 356 -8.79 0.03 -6.38
C ASP A 356 -7.56 0.31 -5.51
N VAL A 357 -6.49 -0.46 -5.72
CA VAL A 357 -5.19 -0.13 -5.12
C VAL A 357 -4.76 1.25 -5.63
N PRO A 358 -4.47 2.21 -4.73
CA PRO A 358 -4.13 3.56 -5.15
C PRO A 358 -2.84 3.59 -5.98
N LYS A 359 -2.88 4.31 -7.12
CA LYS A 359 -1.69 4.56 -7.94
C LYS A 359 -0.75 5.56 -7.25
N ASP A 360 0.55 5.48 -7.57
CA ASP A 360 1.55 6.42 -7.07
C ASP A 360 1.25 7.85 -7.56
N PRO A 361 0.91 8.81 -6.67
CA PRO A 361 0.56 10.17 -7.05
C PRO A 361 1.75 10.99 -7.57
N LEU A 362 2.99 10.54 -7.33
CA LEU A 362 4.20 11.20 -7.86
C LEU A 362 4.53 10.74 -9.28
N LEU A 363 3.93 9.64 -9.75
CA LEU A 363 4.23 9.07 -11.05
C LEU A 363 3.57 9.87 -12.16
N VAL A 364 4.36 10.66 -12.87
CA VAL A 364 3.89 11.41 -14.03
C VAL A 364 4.12 10.56 -15.29
N GLU A 365 3.03 10.20 -15.96
CA GLU A 365 3.11 9.55 -17.28
C GLU A 365 3.57 10.57 -18.33
N SER A 366 4.72 10.31 -18.93
CA SER A 366 5.23 11.10 -20.05
C SER A 366 4.31 10.88 -21.25
N ARG A 367 3.32 11.75 -21.42
CA ARG A 367 2.55 11.84 -22.66
C ARG A 367 3.54 12.17 -23.78
N THR A 368 3.98 11.18 -24.55
CA THR A 368 4.32 11.44 -25.94
C THR A 368 3.08 12.10 -26.53
N SER A 369 3.30 13.19 -27.27
CA SER A 369 2.25 14.00 -27.89
C SER A 369 1.48 13.19 -28.93
N ALA A 370 0.72 12.18 -28.49
CA ALA A 370 -0.33 11.59 -29.26
C ALA A 370 -1.45 12.62 -29.27
N SER A 371 -1.60 13.23 -30.45
CA SER A 371 -2.75 13.99 -30.92
C SER A 371 -4.00 13.84 -30.04
N LYS A 372 -4.66 14.97 -29.74
CA LYS A 372 -6.09 15.01 -29.38
C LYS A 372 -6.90 14.45 -30.56
N THR A 373 -6.77 13.17 -30.85
CA THR A 373 -7.72 12.44 -31.67
C THR A 373 -8.86 12.14 -30.71
N ASN A 374 -10.07 12.59 -31.06
CA ASN A 374 -11.31 12.22 -30.37
C ASN A 374 -11.23 10.74 -30.01
N LYS A 375 -11.03 10.44 -28.73
CA LYS A 375 -11.05 9.07 -28.22
C LYS A 375 -12.49 8.63 -28.42
N LYS A 376 -12.75 7.97 -29.54
CA LYS A 376 -14.02 7.31 -29.82
C LYS A 376 -14.24 6.42 -28.60
N GLU A 377 -15.25 6.72 -27.80
CA GLU A 377 -15.59 5.92 -26.63
C GLU A 377 -15.75 4.49 -27.15
N GLU A 378 -14.81 3.62 -26.78
CA GLU A 378 -14.94 2.20 -27.08
C GLU A 378 -16.24 1.77 -26.43
N GLU A 379 -17.14 1.24 -27.26
CA GLU A 379 -18.45 0.79 -26.82
C GLU A 379 -18.21 -0.29 -25.76
N LYS A 380 -18.63 -0.02 -24.52
CA LYS A 380 -18.43 -0.95 -23.42
C LYS A 380 -19.30 -2.18 -23.69
N VAL A 381 -18.68 -3.33 -23.89
CA VAL A 381 -19.38 -4.60 -24.07
C VAL A 381 -19.42 -5.33 -22.74
N SER A 382 -20.61 -5.77 -22.34
CA SER A 382 -20.75 -6.55 -21.13
C SER A 382 -20.15 -7.95 -21.27
N PRO A 383 -19.39 -8.44 -20.27
CA PRO A 383 -18.94 -9.82 -20.25
C PRO A 383 -20.09 -10.82 -20.03
N PHE A 384 -21.27 -10.34 -19.60
CA PHE A 384 -22.43 -11.17 -19.29
C PHE A 384 -23.67 -10.72 -20.07
N MET A 385 -24.42 -11.69 -20.61
CA MET A 385 -25.62 -11.43 -21.42
C MET A 385 -26.79 -10.88 -20.60
N ASP A 386 -26.84 -11.22 -19.32
CA ASP A 386 -27.88 -10.83 -18.36
C ASP A 386 -27.51 -9.59 -17.53
N VAL A 387 -26.40 -8.91 -17.87
CA VAL A 387 -26.00 -7.64 -17.26
C VAL A 387 -25.88 -6.58 -18.34
N PRO A 388 -26.96 -5.83 -18.63
CA PRO A 388 -26.95 -4.71 -19.57
C PRO A 388 -25.98 -3.61 -19.15
N THR A 389 -25.40 -2.88 -20.12
CA THR A 389 -24.41 -1.81 -19.86
C THR A 389 -24.99 -0.55 -19.20
N ASP A 390 -26.31 -0.39 -19.25
CA ASP A 390 -27.09 0.65 -18.56
C ASP A 390 -27.57 0.23 -17.16
N SER A 391 -27.34 -1.03 -16.75
CA SER A 391 -27.62 -1.49 -15.40
C SER A 391 -26.80 -0.72 -14.37
N LYS A 392 -27.43 -0.34 -13.25
CA LYS A 392 -26.74 0.34 -12.14
C LYS A 392 -25.55 -0.44 -11.58
N TYR A 393 -25.56 -1.77 -11.69
CA TYR A 393 -24.50 -2.65 -11.20
C TYR A 393 -23.47 -3.02 -12.27
N PHE A 394 -23.64 -2.60 -13.53
CA PHE A 394 -22.78 -2.99 -14.63
C PHE A 394 -21.30 -2.72 -14.35
N GLY A 395 -20.96 -1.50 -13.94
CA GLY A 395 -19.57 -1.09 -13.70
C GLY A 395 -18.90 -1.91 -12.60
N SER A 396 -19.62 -2.19 -11.52
CA SER A 396 -19.09 -2.96 -10.38
C SER A 396 -18.94 -4.44 -10.73
N ILE A 397 -19.93 -5.04 -11.40
CA ILE A 397 -19.85 -6.43 -11.86
C ILE A 397 -18.72 -6.59 -12.88
N GLU A 398 -18.60 -5.69 -13.84
CA GLU A 398 -17.53 -5.71 -14.84
C GLU A 398 -16.15 -5.60 -14.16
N SER A 399 -16.00 -4.65 -13.22
CA SER A 399 -14.75 -4.45 -12.48
C SER A 399 -14.38 -5.67 -11.64
N ALA A 400 -15.33 -6.18 -10.85
CA ALA A 400 -15.13 -7.37 -10.02
C ALA A 400 -14.78 -8.60 -10.85
N TYR A 401 -15.42 -8.78 -12.02
CA TYR A 401 -15.13 -9.90 -12.92
C TYR A 401 -13.75 -9.77 -13.55
N LYS A 402 -13.41 -8.60 -14.10
CA LYS A 402 -12.08 -8.35 -14.70
C LYS A 402 -10.94 -8.49 -13.69
N ARG A 403 -11.21 -8.18 -12.42
CA ARG A 403 -10.28 -8.36 -11.31
C ARG A 403 -10.27 -9.79 -10.77
N GLY A 404 -11.14 -10.70 -11.21
CA GLY A 404 -11.17 -12.09 -10.73
C GLY A 404 -11.79 -12.28 -9.34
N MET A 405 -12.48 -11.27 -8.80
CA MET A 405 -13.18 -11.38 -7.51
C MET A 405 -14.42 -12.26 -7.61
N ILE A 406 -15.10 -12.18 -8.75
CA ILE A 406 -16.35 -12.89 -9.03
C ILE A 406 -16.25 -13.66 -10.34
N SER A 407 -17.05 -14.72 -10.46
CA SER A 407 -17.23 -15.46 -11.71
C SER A 407 -18.72 -15.56 -12.06
N GLY A 408 -19.00 -15.77 -13.35
CA GLY A 408 -20.34 -16.11 -13.82
C GLY A 408 -20.73 -17.55 -13.45
N ARG A 409 -21.99 -17.92 -13.74
CA ARG A 409 -22.55 -19.26 -13.58
C ARG A 409 -22.39 -20.14 -14.83
N GLY A 410 -21.57 -19.71 -15.79
CA GLY A 410 -21.42 -20.33 -17.10
C GLY A 410 -22.28 -19.66 -18.18
N TYR A 411 -22.05 -20.00 -19.44
CA TYR A 411 -22.81 -19.49 -20.60
C TYR A 411 -22.93 -17.95 -20.67
N ASN A 412 -21.91 -17.23 -20.20
CA ASN A 412 -21.90 -15.76 -20.08
C ASN A 412 -23.08 -15.21 -19.24
N ILE A 413 -23.51 -15.94 -18.21
CA ILE A 413 -24.56 -15.53 -17.26
C ILE A 413 -23.93 -15.20 -15.92
N PHE A 414 -24.25 -14.04 -15.35
CA PHE A 414 -23.83 -13.67 -13.99
C PHE A 414 -24.87 -14.04 -12.91
N ALA A 415 -26.15 -13.97 -13.29
CA ALA A 415 -27.34 -14.03 -12.46
C ALA A 415 -27.37 -12.92 -11.39
N PRO A 416 -27.56 -11.64 -11.77
CA PRO A 416 -27.48 -10.51 -10.86
C PRO A 416 -28.56 -10.53 -9.76
N ASP A 417 -29.74 -11.04 -10.07
CA ASP A 417 -30.90 -11.09 -9.17
C ASP A 417 -30.96 -12.37 -8.32
N ASP A 418 -30.09 -13.35 -8.59
CA ASP A 418 -29.99 -14.55 -7.75
C ASP A 418 -29.49 -14.17 -6.35
N TYR A 419 -30.03 -14.84 -5.34
CA TYR A 419 -29.60 -14.68 -3.97
C TYR A 419 -28.21 -15.28 -3.72
N LEU A 420 -27.41 -14.56 -2.92
CA LEU A 420 -26.05 -14.96 -2.61
C LEU A 420 -26.01 -15.94 -1.42
N THR A 421 -25.27 -17.04 -1.57
CA THR A 421 -25.03 -17.99 -0.47
C THR A 421 -23.87 -17.56 0.42
N THR A 422 -23.82 -18.09 1.64
CA THR A 422 -22.69 -17.88 2.57
C THR A 422 -21.36 -18.32 1.94
N ALA A 423 -21.34 -19.47 1.26
CA ALA A 423 -20.16 -19.96 0.55
C ALA A 423 -19.71 -19.03 -0.57
N ASP A 424 -20.65 -18.46 -1.35
CA ASP A 424 -20.32 -17.52 -2.41
C ASP A 424 -19.71 -16.23 -1.84
N ALA A 425 -20.32 -15.67 -0.79
CA ALA A 425 -19.83 -14.44 -0.16
C ALA A 425 -18.38 -14.61 0.35
N ILE A 426 -18.09 -15.74 1.00
CA ILE A 426 -16.75 -16.06 1.51
C ILE A 426 -15.74 -16.25 0.36
N THR A 427 -16.18 -16.91 -0.72
CA THR A 427 -15.33 -17.10 -1.90
C THR A 427 -14.95 -15.75 -2.50
N ILE A 428 -15.90 -14.83 -2.65
CA ILE A 428 -15.66 -13.50 -3.23
C ILE A 428 -14.66 -12.70 -2.39
N ILE A 429 -14.81 -12.65 -1.06
CA ILE A 429 -13.91 -11.87 -0.21
C ILE A 429 -12.49 -12.44 -0.17
N ILE A 430 -12.34 -13.77 -0.23
CA ILE A 430 -11.01 -14.40 -0.23
C ILE A 430 -10.33 -14.27 -1.58
N ASN A 431 -11.08 -14.45 -2.68
CA ASN A 431 -10.56 -14.16 -4.01
C ASN A 431 -10.12 -12.70 -4.09
N ALA A 432 -10.87 -11.77 -3.50
CA ALA A 432 -10.51 -10.37 -3.50
C ALA A 432 -9.18 -10.07 -2.78
N LEU A 433 -8.85 -10.86 -1.75
CA LEU A 433 -7.57 -10.79 -1.04
C LEU A 433 -6.44 -11.56 -1.76
N GLY A 434 -6.76 -12.49 -2.66
CA GLY A 434 -5.79 -13.29 -3.43
C GLY A 434 -4.95 -14.24 -2.58
N ILE A 435 -5.55 -14.80 -1.52
CA ILE A 435 -4.85 -15.63 -0.52
C ILE A 435 -5.41 -17.05 -0.43
N GLU A 436 -6.23 -17.49 -1.39
CA GLU A 436 -6.71 -18.86 -1.51
C GLU A 436 -5.58 -19.89 -1.69
N GLY A 437 -4.41 -19.41 -2.14
CA GLY A 437 -3.15 -20.15 -2.21
C GLY A 437 -2.65 -20.67 -0.86
N LEU A 438 -3.08 -20.06 0.26
CA LEU A 438 -2.68 -20.48 1.62
C LEU A 438 -3.37 -21.79 2.07
N ALA A 439 -4.42 -22.23 1.36
CA ALA A 439 -5.00 -23.54 1.58
C ALA A 439 -4.10 -24.65 1.02
N PRO A 440 -3.97 -25.81 1.71
CA PRO A 440 -3.31 -26.98 1.17
C PRO A 440 -3.84 -27.37 -0.20
N SER A 441 -2.97 -27.93 -1.05
CA SER A 441 -3.34 -28.36 -2.40
C SER A 441 -4.31 -29.56 -2.41
N MET A 442 -4.24 -30.42 -1.39
CA MET A 442 -5.12 -31.59 -1.23
C MET A 442 -5.57 -31.74 0.22
N GLY A 443 -6.74 -32.36 0.43
CA GLY A 443 -7.23 -32.72 1.77
C GLY A 443 -7.64 -31.52 2.63
N VAL A 444 -8.13 -30.44 2.03
CA VAL A 444 -8.58 -29.25 2.76
C VAL A 444 -9.82 -29.60 3.59
N VAL A 445 -9.67 -29.54 4.91
CA VAL A 445 -10.73 -29.78 5.90
C VAL A 445 -10.79 -28.58 6.84
N THR A 446 -12.00 -28.08 7.08
CA THR A 446 -12.25 -27.00 8.03
C THR A 446 -12.72 -27.57 9.37
N THR A 447 -12.76 -26.74 10.41
CA THR A 447 -13.28 -27.17 11.72
C THR A 447 -14.80 -27.04 11.85
N PHE A 448 -15.50 -26.64 10.78
CA PHE A 448 -16.96 -26.52 10.78
C PHE A 448 -17.63 -27.90 10.86
N ARG A 449 -18.76 -27.98 11.56
CA ARG A 449 -19.49 -29.24 11.70
C ARG A 449 -20.13 -29.72 10.40
N ASP A 450 -20.45 -28.79 9.52
CA ASP A 450 -21.03 -28.99 8.20
C ASP A 450 -19.98 -28.84 7.09
N ASP A 451 -18.72 -29.18 7.41
CA ASP A 451 -17.59 -29.15 6.48
C ASP A 451 -17.87 -29.91 5.18
N ASP A 452 -18.52 -31.06 5.28
CA ASP A 452 -18.94 -31.91 4.16
C ASP A 452 -19.96 -31.26 3.22
N THR A 453 -20.72 -30.28 3.71
CA THR A 453 -21.69 -29.52 2.90
C THR A 453 -21.08 -28.32 2.18
N ILE A 454 -19.83 -27.97 2.48
CA ILE A 454 -19.14 -26.84 1.83
C ILE A 454 -18.86 -27.23 0.37
N PRO A 455 -19.34 -26.45 -0.61
CA PRO A 455 -19.05 -26.72 -2.01
C PRO A 455 -17.55 -26.76 -2.31
N GLN A 456 -17.13 -27.68 -3.19
CA GLN A 456 -15.72 -27.90 -3.50
C GLN A 456 -14.99 -26.62 -3.96
N TYR A 457 -15.67 -25.75 -4.72
CA TYR A 457 -15.11 -24.48 -5.18
C TYR A 457 -14.85 -23.50 -4.03
N ALA A 458 -15.66 -23.53 -2.97
CA ALA A 458 -15.57 -22.63 -1.82
C ALA A 458 -14.65 -23.19 -0.72
N LYS A 459 -14.35 -24.49 -0.74
CA LYS A 459 -13.63 -25.21 0.32
C LYS A 459 -12.32 -24.53 0.74
N ARG A 460 -11.50 -24.16 -0.24
CA ARG A 460 -10.21 -23.47 -0.02
C ARG A 460 -10.41 -22.08 0.57
N ALA A 461 -11.36 -21.32 0.01
CA ALA A 461 -11.68 -19.99 0.50
C ALA A 461 -12.16 -20.03 1.96
N VAL A 462 -13.10 -20.93 2.27
CA VAL A 462 -13.63 -21.11 3.62
C VAL A 462 -12.53 -21.52 4.60
N TYR A 463 -11.64 -22.44 4.20
CA TYR A 463 -10.50 -22.82 5.03
C TYR A 463 -9.60 -21.63 5.36
N VAL A 464 -9.23 -20.83 4.36
CA VAL A 464 -8.40 -19.64 4.57
C VAL A 464 -9.12 -18.60 5.43
N ALA A 465 -10.39 -18.30 5.10
CA ALA A 465 -11.21 -17.34 5.84
C ALA A 465 -11.35 -17.71 7.33
N GLN A 466 -11.51 -18.99 7.64
CA GLN A 466 -11.55 -19.49 9.02
C GLN A 466 -10.20 -19.29 9.70
N ARG A 467 -9.11 -19.64 9.02
CA ARG A 467 -7.75 -19.55 9.56
C ARG A 467 -7.29 -18.14 9.88
N ILE A 468 -7.66 -17.17 9.05
CA ILE A 468 -7.35 -15.74 9.28
C ILE A 468 -8.40 -15.05 10.15
N GLY A 469 -9.40 -15.78 10.68
CA GLY A 469 -10.40 -15.27 11.61
C GLY A 469 -11.48 -14.37 10.99
N LEU A 470 -11.56 -14.28 9.65
CA LEU A 470 -12.61 -13.50 8.97
C LEU A 470 -14.01 -14.10 9.17
N ILE A 471 -14.08 -15.42 9.27
CA ILE A 471 -15.32 -16.15 9.55
C ILE A 471 -15.20 -16.99 10.80
N LEU A 472 -16.29 -17.05 11.56
CA LEU A 472 -16.47 -17.94 12.69
C LEU A 472 -17.80 -18.67 12.49
N GLY A 473 -17.89 -19.88 13.04
CA GLY A 473 -19.12 -20.65 13.02
C GLY A 473 -20.17 -19.99 13.90
N ASP A 474 -21.42 -20.40 13.76
CA ASP A 474 -22.43 -20.06 14.76
C ASP A 474 -22.09 -20.68 16.13
N GLU A 475 -22.92 -20.42 17.15
CA GLU A 475 -22.73 -20.93 18.51
C GLU A 475 -22.61 -22.47 18.57
N ARG A 476 -23.08 -23.18 17.54
CA ARG A 476 -23.03 -24.63 17.42
C ARG A 476 -21.89 -25.12 16.53
N GLY A 477 -21.08 -24.22 15.97
CA GLY A 477 -19.95 -24.51 15.10
C GLY A 477 -20.32 -24.79 13.64
N TYR A 478 -21.49 -24.36 13.17
CA TYR A 478 -21.93 -24.50 11.78
C TYR A 478 -21.61 -23.25 10.95
N LEU A 479 -21.25 -23.44 9.69
CA LEU A 479 -21.06 -22.34 8.73
C LEU A 479 -22.36 -22.00 7.99
N LYS A 480 -23.14 -23.03 7.64
CA LYS A 480 -24.33 -23.00 6.78
C LYS A 480 -24.00 -22.50 5.36
N PRO A 481 -23.14 -23.22 4.60
CA PRO A 481 -22.58 -22.72 3.35
C PRO A 481 -23.64 -22.40 2.28
N SER A 482 -24.73 -23.17 2.21
CA SER A 482 -25.80 -22.99 1.22
C SER A 482 -26.88 -22.00 1.65
N GLU A 483 -26.85 -21.51 2.89
CA GLU A 483 -27.83 -20.53 3.39
C GLU A 483 -27.61 -19.19 2.70
N HIS A 484 -28.71 -18.55 2.28
CA HIS A 484 -28.66 -17.23 1.67
C HIS A 484 -28.36 -16.16 2.73
N ILE A 485 -27.51 -15.20 2.40
CA ILE A 485 -27.13 -14.16 3.34
C ILE A 485 -28.16 -13.04 3.35
N THR A 486 -28.52 -12.58 4.55
CA THR A 486 -29.28 -11.34 4.72
C THR A 486 -28.37 -10.12 4.56
N LYS A 487 -28.93 -8.95 4.27
CA LYS A 487 -28.19 -7.69 4.21
C LYS A 487 -27.45 -7.39 5.52
N ALA A 488 -28.02 -7.74 6.68
CA ALA A 488 -27.33 -7.65 7.96
C ALA A 488 -26.08 -8.54 8.03
N ARG A 489 -26.19 -9.81 7.64
CA ARG A 489 -25.06 -10.75 7.66
C ARG A 489 -23.99 -10.35 6.65
N ALA A 490 -24.39 -9.89 5.47
CA ALA A 490 -23.48 -9.31 4.49
C ALA A 490 -22.73 -8.10 5.06
N ALA A 491 -23.42 -7.19 5.75
CA ALA A 491 -22.81 -6.01 6.35
C ALA A 491 -21.70 -6.37 7.34
N VAL A 492 -21.94 -7.36 8.19
CA VAL A 492 -20.95 -7.86 9.16
C VAL A 492 -19.75 -8.48 8.46
N ILE A 493 -19.96 -9.30 7.42
CA ILE A 493 -18.87 -9.92 6.66
C ILE A 493 -18.00 -8.85 5.98
N ILE A 494 -18.62 -7.87 5.33
CA ILE A 494 -17.90 -6.80 4.62
C ILE A 494 -17.17 -5.89 5.62
N ASN A 495 -17.80 -5.52 6.74
CA ASN A 495 -17.14 -4.69 7.75
C ASN A 495 -15.97 -5.43 8.41
N LYS A 496 -16.10 -6.76 8.65
CA LYS A 496 -14.98 -7.59 9.10
C LYS A 496 -13.83 -7.62 8.09
N LEU A 497 -14.12 -7.78 6.80
CA LEU A 497 -13.11 -7.70 5.74
C LEU A 497 -12.38 -6.34 5.75
N ILE A 498 -13.13 -5.24 5.83
CA ILE A 498 -12.56 -3.88 5.92
C ILE A 498 -11.66 -3.76 7.16
N ASN A 499 -12.12 -4.24 8.33
CA ASN A 499 -11.34 -4.19 9.56
C ASN A 499 -10.08 -5.06 9.49
N TYR A 500 -10.15 -6.25 8.90
CA TYR A 500 -9.01 -7.12 8.66
C TYR A 500 -7.95 -6.42 7.80
N MET A 501 -8.35 -5.79 6.68
CA MET A 501 -7.41 -5.03 5.84
C MET A 501 -6.80 -3.84 6.57
N ARG A 502 -7.54 -3.20 7.48
CA ARG A 502 -7.09 -2.02 8.21
C ARG A 502 -6.11 -2.35 9.35
N ASN A 503 -6.27 -3.52 9.99
CA ASN A 503 -5.58 -3.85 11.23
C ASN A 503 -4.82 -5.18 11.15
N ASP A 504 -5.52 -6.26 10.85
CA ASP A 504 -5.05 -7.63 11.08
C ASP A 504 -4.09 -8.09 9.98
N LEU A 505 -4.30 -7.68 8.72
CA LEU A 505 -3.38 -7.97 7.62
C LEU A 505 -1.96 -7.48 7.92
N LYS A 506 -1.84 -6.34 8.61
CA LYS A 506 -0.54 -5.81 9.06
C LYS A 506 0.11 -6.70 10.10
N GLN A 507 -0.68 -7.26 11.02
CA GLN A 507 -0.16 -8.17 12.04
C GLN A 507 0.23 -9.51 11.42
N ASP A 508 -0.62 -10.08 10.57
CA ASP A 508 -0.37 -11.34 9.90
C ASP A 508 0.87 -11.28 8.98
N TYR A 509 1.11 -10.17 8.28
CA TYR A 509 2.33 -9.98 7.49
C TYR A 509 3.60 -9.77 8.35
N ARG A 510 3.46 -9.26 9.57
CA ARG A 510 4.59 -9.11 10.51
C ARG A 510 4.90 -10.38 11.29
N GLU A 511 3.89 -11.22 11.55
CA GLU A 511 4.00 -12.32 12.52
C GLU A 511 3.72 -13.71 11.94
N ARG A 512 3.01 -13.86 10.82
CA ARG A 512 2.41 -15.16 10.44
C ARG A 512 2.56 -15.60 8.98
N ILE A 513 2.71 -14.70 8.00
CA ILE A 513 2.74 -15.08 6.57
C ILE A 513 4.10 -15.63 6.12
N VAL A 514 5.16 -15.47 6.94
CA VAL A 514 6.52 -15.97 6.62
C VAL A 514 6.75 -17.43 7.07
N ASN A 515 5.82 -18.04 7.81
CA ASN A 515 5.99 -19.40 8.37
C ASN A 515 5.00 -20.43 7.80
N TYR A 516 4.59 -20.30 6.53
CA TYR A 516 3.80 -21.31 5.82
C TYR A 516 4.56 -21.98 4.69
#